data_AF-K1RGL0-F1
#
_entry.id   AF-K1RGL0-F1
#
_cell.length_a   1.000
_cell.length_b   1.000
_cell.length_c   1.000
_cell.angle_alpha   90.00
_cell.angle_beta   90.00
_cell.angle_gamma   90.00
#
_symmetry.space_group_name_H-M   'P 1'
#
loop_
_entity.id
_entity.type
_entity.pdbx_description
1 polymer ?
#
loop_
_entity_poly.entity_id
_entity_poly.type
_entity_poly.pdbx_seq_one_letter_code
_entity_poly.pdbx_strand_id
1 'polypeptide(L)'
;QKWVDDRLRWSKAKYPDVAHVYCPSSEIWTPQLFIVNSPHGEWSLISSSVFTEELHESREDGVVETYSQLDIFVEMERKSSYYVTSVLLPIVLTSFLSLFVFLLPVESGEKVGFILTVLLALEVLLTLVSDQVPSTSINTSILCKLHETYP
;
A
#
# COMPACT_ATOMS: atom_id res chain seq x y z
N GLN A 1 -17.26 4.70 10.79
CA GLN A 1 -16.98 3.84 11.97
C GLN A 1 -18.16 3.93 12.93
N LYS A 2 -18.76 2.79 13.30
CA LYS A 2 -19.90 2.73 14.24
C LYS A 2 -19.51 1.80 15.39
N TRP A 3 -19.65 2.28 16.62
CA TRP A 3 -19.41 1.47 17.83
C TRP A 3 -20.51 1.77 18.83
N VAL A 4 -20.74 0.83 19.75
CA VAL A 4 -21.69 0.98 20.85
C VAL A 4 -20.88 1.20 22.11
N ASP A 5 -21.17 2.28 22.84
CA ASP A 5 -20.60 2.54 24.15
C ASP A 5 -21.70 2.40 25.21
N ASP A 6 -21.55 1.42 26.10
CA ASP A 6 -22.52 1.15 27.16
C ASP A 6 -22.62 2.29 28.18
N ARG A 7 -21.57 3.11 28.31
CA ARG A 7 -21.54 4.27 29.22
C ARG A 7 -22.36 5.44 28.70
N LEU A 8 -22.73 5.44 27.43
CA LEU A 8 -23.49 6.52 26.77
C LEU A 8 -24.96 6.17 26.59
N ARG A 9 -25.47 5.21 27.35
CA ARG A 9 -26.89 4.84 27.35
C ARG A 9 -27.64 5.71 28.36
N TRP A 10 -28.77 6.28 27.96
CA TRP A 10 -29.71 6.95 28.87
C TRP A 10 -31.11 6.33 28.79
N SER A 11 -31.88 6.49 29.86
CA SER A 11 -33.26 6.02 29.91
C SER A 11 -34.21 7.08 29.35
N LYS A 12 -35.07 6.68 28.41
CA LYS A 12 -36.15 7.54 27.87
C LYS A 12 -37.13 8.02 28.95
N ALA A 13 -37.26 7.29 30.06
CA ALA A 13 -38.13 7.72 31.16
C ALA A 13 -37.61 8.99 31.87
N LYS A 14 -36.30 9.22 31.84
CA LYS A 14 -35.67 10.39 32.46
C LYS A 14 -35.54 11.58 31.49
N TYR A 15 -35.41 11.29 30.20
CA TYR A 15 -35.31 12.29 29.13
C TYR A 15 -36.17 11.83 27.94
N PRO A 16 -37.50 12.07 27.98
CA PRO A 16 -38.45 11.53 27.00
C PRO A 16 -38.27 12.13 25.60
N ASP A 17 -37.77 13.35 25.50
CA ASP A 17 -37.69 14.10 24.23
C ASP A 17 -36.32 13.99 23.52
N VAL A 18 -35.36 13.27 24.10
CA VAL A 18 -33.98 13.20 23.57
C VAL A 18 -33.76 11.86 22.85
N ALA A 19 -33.84 11.89 21.52
CA ALA A 19 -33.57 10.74 20.65
C ALA A 19 -32.11 10.68 20.15
N HIS A 20 -31.51 11.84 19.87
CA HIS A 20 -30.14 11.94 19.37
C HIS A 20 -29.39 13.08 20.07
N VAL A 21 -28.10 12.89 20.32
CA VAL A 21 -27.20 13.88 20.92
C VAL A 21 -25.96 13.99 20.04
N TYR A 22 -25.56 15.21 19.71
CA TYR A 22 -24.30 15.47 19.01
C TYR A 22 -23.23 15.74 20.06
N CYS A 23 -22.20 14.89 20.10
CA CYS A 23 -21.04 15.07 20.97
C CYS A 23 -19.77 15.31 20.14
N PRO A 24 -18.88 16.23 20.56
CA PRO A 24 -17.57 16.37 19.94
C PRO A 24 -16.76 15.09 20.08
N SER A 25 -15.98 14.73 19.07
CA SER A 25 -15.10 13.56 19.11
C SER A 25 -13.99 13.67 20.17
N SER A 26 -13.72 14.86 20.70
CA SER A 26 -12.76 15.10 21.79
C SER A 26 -13.28 14.71 23.17
N GLU A 27 -14.59 14.59 23.35
CA GLU A 27 -15.24 14.34 24.64
C GLU A 27 -15.71 12.88 24.80
N ILE A 28 -15.56 12.09 23.74
CA ILE A 28 -16.04 10.72 23.66
C ILE A 28 -14.86 9.80 23.31
N TRP A 29 -14.86 8.60 23.86
CA TRP A 29 -13.87 7.61 23.44
C TRP A 29 -14.18 7.17 22.01
N THR A 30 -13.22 7.36 21.11
CA THR A 30 -13.27 6.88 19.72
C THR A 30 -12.19 5.82 19.53
N PRO A 31 -12.50 4.63 18.97
CA PRO A 31 -11.47 3.64 18.68
C PRO A 31 -10.54 4.19 17.59
N GLN A 32 -9.28 4.46 17.94
CA GLN A 32 -8.27 4.84 16.95
C GLN A 32 -7.64 3.57 16.37
N LEU A 33 -7.96 3.27 15.11
CA LEU A 33 -7.33 2.18 14.38
C LEU A 33 -5.99 2.68 13.81
N PHE A 34 -4.91 1.98 14.15
CA PHE A 34 -3.57 2.26 13.63
C PHE A 34 -3.00 1.02 12.96
N ILE A 35 -2.28 1.21 11.84
CA ILE A 35 -1.60 0.12 11.15
C ILE A 35 -0.32 -0.19 11.93
N VAL A 36 -0.33 -1.30 12.67
CA VAL A 36 0.81 -1.73 13.49
C VAL A 36 1.93 -2.37 12.65
N ASN A 37 1.60 -2.84 11.46
CA ASN A 37 2.52 -3.51 10.54
C ASN A 37 2.67 -2.74 9.22
N SER A 38 2.93 -1.44 9.31
CA SER A 38 3.42 -0.66 8.18
C SER A 38 4.93 -0.80 8.12
N PRO A 39 5.51 -1.66 7.26
CA PRO A 39 6.94 -1.63 7.03
C PRO A 39 7.33 -0.21 6.58
N HIS A 40 8.21 0.42 7.36
CA HIS A 40 8.88 1.69 7.02
C HIS A 40 7.99 2.93 6.82
N GLY A 41 6.72 2.90 7.27
CA GLY A 41 5.82 4.05 7.10
C GLY A 41 5.45 4.36 5.65
N GLU A 42 5.62 3.38 4.75
CA GLU A 42 5.24 3.49 3.34
C GLU A 42 3.74 3.63 3.12
N TRP A 43 2.92 3.19 4.08
CA TRP A 43 1.46 3.17 3.95
C TRP A 43 0.82 4.10 4.98
N SER A 44 0.03 5.06 4.50
CA SER A 44 -0.90 5.83 5.33
C SER A 44 -2.29 5.22 5.29
N LEU A 45 -2.91 5.08 6.47
CA LEU A 45 -4.32 4.74 6.57
C LEU A 45 -5.16 5.95 6.12
N ILE A 46 -5.95 5.78 5.06
CA ILE A 46 -6.90 6.82 4.60
C ILE A 46 -8.18 6.68 5.40
N SER A 47 -8.76 5.48 5.39
CA SER A 47 -10.03 5.21 6.04
C SER A 47 -10.10 3.75 6.49
N SER A 48 -10.91 3.50 7.50
CA SER A 48 -11.28 2.14 7.91
C SER A 48 -12.77 2.07 8.17
N SER A 49 -13.41 1.09 7.58
CA SER A 49 -14.85 0.84 7.75
C SER A 49 -15.07 -0.62 8.11
N VAL A 50 -15.95 -0.84 9.07
CA VAL A 50 -16.32 -2.17 9.56
C VAL A 50 -17.79 -2.38 9.22
N PHE A 51 -18.06 -3.44 8.47
CA PHE A 51 -19.41 -3.89 8.17
C PHE A 51 -19.66 -5.21 8.90
N THR A 52 -20.83 -5.32 9.52
CA THR A 52 -21.29 -6.55 10.15
C THR A 52 -22.49 -7.01 9.34
N GLU A 53 -22.40 -8.22 8.79
CA GLU A 53 -23.47 -8.82 8.02
C GLU A 53 -23.83 -10.16 8.67
N GLU A 54 -25.13 -10.40 8.84
CA GLU A 54 -25.65 -11.68 9.30
C GLU A 54 -25.94 -12.53 8.06
N LEU A 55 -25.09 -13.53 7.81
CA LEU A 55 -25.28 -14.46 6.72
C LEU A 55 -26.26 -15.55 7.15
N HIS A 56 -27.38 -15.64 6.43
CA HIS A 56 -28.34 -16.71 6.57
C HIS A 56 -28.05 -17.77 5.51
N GLU A 57 -27.31 -18.82 5.90
CA GLU A 57 -27.05 -19.94 5.01
C GLU A 57 -28.11 -21.02 5.22
N SER A 58 -28.87 -21.33 4.16
CA SER A 58 -29.87 -22.41 4.18
C SER A 58 -29.19 -23.70 3.70
N ARG A 59 -28.95 -24.63 4.62
CA ARG A 59 -28.36 -25.94 4.30
C ARG A 59 -29.36 -26.82 3.54
N GLU A 60 -28.86 -27.79 2.78
CA GLU A 60 -29.64 -28.76 2.00
C GLU A 60 -30.67 -29.57 2.84
N ASP A 61 -30.45 -29.68 4.17
CA ASP A 61 -31.36 -30.30 5.15
C ASP A 61 -32.50 -29.39 5.65
N GLY A 62 -32.63 -28.16 5.12
CA GLY A 62 -33.68 -27.20 5.48
C GLY A 62 -33.47 -26.46 6.81
N VAL A 63 -32.34 -26.68 7.48
CA VAL A 63 -31.94 -25.93 8.69
C VAL A 63 -31.21 -24.65 8.26
N VAL A 64 -31.71 -23.50 8.71
CA VAL A 64 -31.09 -22.18 8.47
C VAL A 64 -30.10 -21.89 9.59
N GLU A 65 -28.82 -21.84 9.27
CA GLU A 65 -27.78 -21.43 10.22
C GLU A 65 -27.44 -19.95 10.00
N THR A 66 -27.40 -19.19 11.09
CA THR A 66 -27.07 -17.76 11.06
C THR A 66 -25.62 -17.59 11.47
N TYR A 67 -24.79 -17.10 10.55
CA TYR A 67 -23.39 -16.81 10.78
C TYR A 67 -23.20 -15.29 10.88
N SER A 68 -22.53 -14.85 11.94
CA SER A 68 -22.14 -13.44 12.08
C SER A 68 -20.80 -13.23 11.36
N GLN A 69 -20.81 -12.52 10.24
CA GLN A 69 -19.58 -12.14 9.52
C GLN A 69 -19.20 -10.69 9.86
N LEU A 70 -17.89 -10.47 10.01
CA LEU A 70 -17.31 -9.14 10.25
C LEU A 70 -16.33 -8.83 9.11
N ASP A 71 -16.70 -7.87 8.26
CA ASP A 71 -15.86 -7.43 7.16
C ASP A 71 -15.19 -6.09 7.50
N ILE A 72 -13.87 -6.12 7.58
CA ILE A 72 -13.04 -4.95 7.88
C ILE A 72 -12.41 -4.48 6.58
N PHE A 73 -12.83 -3.32 6.10
CA PHE A 73 -12.23 -2.66 4.94
C PHE A 73 -11.25 -1.60 5.42
N VAL A 74 -10.04 -1.68 4.89
CA VAL A 74 -8.94 -0.78 5.20
C VAL A 74 -8.46 -0.16 3.90
N GLU A 75 -8.62 1.16 3.79
CA GLU A 75 -8.15 1.92 2.64
C GLU A 75 -6.78 2.52 2.98
N MET A 76 -5.77 2.20 2.18
CA MET A 76 -4.38 2.57 2.42
C MET A 76 -3.78 3.30 1.22
N GLU A 77 -3.01 4.36 1.47
CA GLU A 77 -2.28 5.15 0.47
C GLU A 77 -0.78 4.88 0.56
N ARG A 78 -0.09 4.76 -0.58
CA ARG A 78 1.36 4.56 -0.63
C ARG A 78 2.11 5.90 -0.69
N LYS A 79 3.04 6.12 0.23
CA LYS A 79 3.99 7.24 0.24
C LYS A 79 5.25 6.87 -0.54
N SER A 80 5.42 7.41 -1.76
CA SER A 80 6.51 7.00 -2.67
C SER A 80 7.83 7.79 -2.54
N SER A 81 7.89 8.85 -1.73
CA SER A 81 8.98 9.84 -1.78
C SER A 81 10.40 9.23 -1.62
N TYR A 82 10.56 8.26 -0.73
CA TYR A 82 11.86 7.61 -0.51
C TYR A 82 12.23 6.69 -1.67
N TYR A 83 11.28 5.88 -2.14
CA TYR A 83 11.46 4.97 -3.27
C TYR A 83 11.85 5.73 -4.55
N VAL A 84 11.19 6.86 -4.81
CA VAL A 84 11.49 7.70 -5.96
C VAL A 84 12.92 8.22 -5.89
N THR A 85 13.39 8.69 -4.72
CA THR A 85 14.76 9.21 -4.58
C THR A 85 15.80 8.09 -4.69
N SER A 86 15.58 6.96 -4.01
CA SER A 86 16.54 5.85 -3.96
C SER A 86 16.62 5.05 -5.25
N VAL A 87 15.58 5.07 -6.10
CA VAL A 87 15.59 4.44 -7.44
C VAL A 87 16.04 5.44 -8.51
N LEU A 88 15.61 6.72 -8.46
CA LEU A 88 16.04 7.71 -9.46
C LEU A 88 17.52 8.08 -9.34
N LEU A 89 18.07 8.17 -8.14
CA LEU A 89 19.48 8.51 -7.93
C LEU A 89 20.43 7.56 -8.69
N PRO A 90 20.34 6.22 -8.55
CA PRO A 90 21.19 5.31 -9.31
C PRO A 90 20.87 5.29 -10.81
N ILE A 91 19.63 5.56 -11.24
CA ILE A 91 19.29 5.72 -12.68
C ILE A 91 20.00 6.93 -13.29
N VAL A 92 20.01 8.07 -12.60
CA VAL A 92 20.69 9.28 -13.08
C VAL A 92 22.20 9.06 -13.12
N LEU A 93 22.78 8.40 -12.11
CA LEU A 93 24.20 8.07 -12.08
C LEU A 93 24.60 7.12 -13.21
N THR A 94 23.85 6.05 -13.44
CA THR A 94 24.11 5.11 -14.55
C THR A 94 23.95 5.77 -15.92
N SER A 95 22.97 6.66 -16.07
CA SER A 95 22.79 7.46 -17.29
C SER A 95 23.95 8.45 -17.53
N PHE A 96 24.60 8.94 -16.48
CA PHE A 96 25.79 9.78 -16.63
C PHE A 96 27.01 8.94 -16.99
N LEU A 97 27.20 7.80 -16.33
CA LEU A 97 28.31 6.88 -16.60
C LEU A 97 28.26 6.31 -18.03
N SER A 98 27.06 6.09 -18.59
CA SER A 98 26.91 5.63 -19.98
C SER A 98 27.44 6.64 -21.01
N LEU A 99 27.39 7.95 -20.73
CA LEU A 99 28.00 8.98 -21.58
C LEU A 99 29.52 8.95 -21.53
N PHE A 100 30.11 8.62 -20.37
CA PHE A 100 31.56 8.49 -20.21
C PHE A 100 32.14 7.31 -21.00
N VAL A 101 31.34 6.27 -21.29
CA VAL A 101 31.76 5.14 -22.14
C VAL A 101 32.20 5.62 -23.52
N PHE A 102 31.53 6.64 -24.07
CA PHE A 102 31.81 7.19 -25.39
C PHE A 102 32.98 8.19 -25.39
N LEU A 103 33.24 8.84 -24.26
CA LEU A 103 34.37 9.75 -24.08
C LEU A 103 35.71 9.03 -23.91
N LEU A 104 35.69 7.77 -23.47
CA LEU A 104 36.90 7.02 -23.20
C LEU A 104 37.48 6.40 -24.49
N PRO A 105 38.69 6.81 -24.93
CA PRO A 105 39.30 6.30 -26.15
C PRO A 105 39.61 4.80 -26.06
N VAL A 106 39.35 4.09 -27.15
CA VAL A 106 39.47 2.61 -27.26
C VAL A 106 40.88 2.07 -27.07
N GLU A 107 41.91 2.92 -27.11
CA GLU A 107 43.32 2.52 -27.00
C GLU A 107 43.74 2.16 -25.57
N SER A 108 42.98 2.58 -24.55
CA SER A 108 43.35 2.38 -23.15
C SER A 108 43.12 0.94 -22.65
N GLY A 109 42.44 0.09 -23.43
CA GLY A 109 42.12 -1.30 -23.04
C GLY A 109 41.12 -1.44 -21.88
N GLU A 110 40.94 -0.39 -21.08
CA GLU A 110 40.01 -0.33 -19.95
C GLU A 110 38.54 -0.15 -20.35
N LYS A 111 38.26 0.22 -21.61
CA LYS A 111 36.90 0.44 -22.13
C LYS A 111 35.97 -0.77 -21.91
N VAL A 112 36.49 -1.98 -22.12
CA VAL A 112 35.72 -3.22 -21.92
C VAL A 112 35.39 -3.41 -20.45
N GLY A 113 36.36 -3.16 -19.55
CA GLY A 113 36.14 -3.21 -18.10
C GLY A 113 35.09 -2.19 -17.63
N PHE A 114 35.14 -0.96 -18.15
CA PHE A 114 34.16 0.08 -17.85
C PHE A 114 32.74 -0.33 -18.30
N ILE A 115 32.58 -0.85 -19.52
CA ILE A 115 31.28 -1.35 -20.00
C ILE A 115 30.75 -2.48 -19.11
N LEU A 116 31.59 -3.43 -18.71
CA LEU A 116 31.19 -4.52 -17.82
C LEU A 116 30.73 -4.01 -16.45
N THR A 117 31.42 -3.02 -15.87
CA THR A 117 30.99 -2.42 -14.59
C THR A 117 29.64 -1.70 -14.70
N VAL A 118 29.37 -1.02 -15.82
CA VAL A 118 28.08 -0.36 -16.08
C VAL A 118 26.97 -1.40 -16.26
N LEU A 119 27.25 -2.51 -16.95
CA LEU A 119 26.29 -3.62 -17.12
C LEU A 119 25.96 -4.29 -15.77
N LEU A 120 26.97 -4.56 -14.94
CA LEU A 120 26.76 -5.11 -13.60
C LEU A 120 25.96 -4.15 -12.71
N ALA A 121 26.24 -2.84 -12.78
CA ALA A 121 25.48 -1.83 -12.04
C ALA A 121 24.01 -1.78 -12.48
N LEU A 122 23.74 -1.95 -13.78
CA LEU A 122 22.39 -2.04 -14.33
C LEU A 122 21.67 -3.32 -13.86
N GLU A 123 22.35 -4.47 -13.86
CA GLU A 123 21.79 -5.74 -13.38
C GLU A 123 21.41 -5.67 -11.90
N VAL A 124 22.27 -5.10 -11.06
CA VAL A 124 21.99 -4.88 -9.63
C VAL A 124 20.80 -3.94 -9.45
N LEU A 125 20.71 -2.86 -10.24
CA LEU A 125 19.58 -1.93 -10.18
C LEU A 125 18.26 -2.60 -10.58
N LEU A 126 18.27 -3.41 -11.64
CA LEU A 126 17.09 -4.17 -12.07
C LEU A 126 16.66 -5.17 -11.00
N THR A 127 17.62 -5.85 -10.36
CA THR A 127 17.36 -6.78 -9.26
C THR A 127 16.75 -6.06 -8.05
N LEU A 128 17.31 -4.92 -7.66
CA LEU A 128 16.77 -4.08 -6.58
C LEU A 128 15.34 -3.62 -6.86
N VAL A 129 15.05 -3.17 -8.08
CA VAL A 129 13.69 -2.76 -8.47
C VAL A 129 12.74 -3.96 -8.47
N SER A 130 13.20 -5.11 -8.95
CA SER A 130 12.42 -6.35 -8.97
C SER A 130 12.04 -6.83 -7.57
N ASP A 131 12.93 -6.69 -6.59
CA ASP A 131 12.66 -7.09 -5.19
C ASP A 131 11.60 -6.19 -4.52
N GLN A 132 11.42 -4.97 -5.00
CA GLN A 132 10.49 -3.98 -4.43
C GLN A 132 9.11 -4.00 -5.10
N VAL A 133 9.00 -4.62 -6.28
CA VAL A 133 7.74 -4.81 -6.99
C VAL A 133 7.17 -6.17 -6.58
N PRO A 134 5.91 -6.23 -6.10
CA PRO A 134 5.30 -7.52 -5.78
C PRO A 134 5.20 -8.35 -7.06
N SER A 135 5.65 -9.61 -7.00
CA SER A 135 5.64 -10.58 -8.11
C SER A 135 4.24 -11.13 -8.43
N THR A 136 3.18 -10.39 -8.10
CA THR A 136 1.80 -10.82 -8.31
C THR A 136 1.36 -10.57 -9.76
N SER A 137 1.14 -11.64 -10.51
CA SER A 137 0.78 -11.66 -11.94
C SER A 137 -0.66 -11.20 -12.26
N ILE A 138 -1.32 -10.47 -11.36
CA ILE A 138 -2.78 -10.24 -11.44
C ILE A 138 -3.11 -9.00 -12.29
N ASN A 139 -2.21 -8.02 -12.39
CA ASN A 139 -2.32 -6.90 -13.32
C ASN A 139 -0.92 -6.44 -13.77
N THR A 140 -0.70 -6.27 -15.08
CA THR A 140 0.56 -5.76 -15.61
C THR A 140 0.77 -4.32 -15.11
N SER A 141 1.86 -4.09 -14.36
CA SER A 141 2.26 -2.75 -13.92
C SER A 141 2.46 -1.81 -15.11
N ILE A 142 2.11 -0.52 -14.98
CA ILE A 142 2.28 0.52 -16.02
C ILE A 142 3.71 0.55 -16.58
N LEU A 143 4.70 0.24 -15.75
CA LEU A 143 6.12 0.21 -16.14
C LEU A 143 6.41 -0.93 -17.14
N CYS A 144 5.81 -2.12 -16.96
CA CYS A 144 5.89 -3.21 -17.94
C CYS A 144 5.16 -2.86 -19.24
N LYS A 145 4.02 -2.15 -19.15
CA LYS A 145 3.25 -1.73 -20.32
C LYS A 145 4.04 -0.75 -21.21
N LEU A 146 4.89 0.07 -20.60
CA LEU A 146 5.71 1.06 -21.31
C LEU A 146 6.87 0.41 -22.09
N HIS A 147 7.44 -0.68 -21.58
CA HIS A 147 8.48 -1.46 -22.28
C HIS A 147 7.93 -2.23 -23.49
N GLU A 148 6.68 -2.70 -23.44
CA GLU A 148 6.04 -3.40 -24.58
C GLU A 148 5.57 -2.47 -25.71
N THR A 149 5.53 -1.15 -25.49
CA THR A 149 4.94 -0.20 -26.46
C THR A 149 5.95 0.36 -27.48
N TYR A 150 7.24 0.00 -27.40
CA TYR A 150 8.23 0.37 -28.41
C TYR A 150 8.89 -0.87 -29.01
N PRO A 151 8.67 -1.16 -30.31
CA PRO A 151 9.31 -2.27 -31.02
C PRO A 151 10.80 -2.06 -31.25
#